data_AF-A0A6P1QTI5-F1
#
_entry.id   AF-A0A6P1QTI5-F1
#
_cell.length_a   1.000
_cell.length_b   1.000
_cell.length_c   1.000
_cell.angle_alpha   90.00
_cell.angle_beta   90.00
_cell.angle_gamma   90.00
#
_symmetry.space_group_name_H-M   'P 1'
#
loop_
_entity.id
_entity.type
_entity.pdbx_description
1 polymer ?
#
loop_
_entity_poly.entity_id
_entity_poly.type
_entity_poly.pdbx_seq_one_letter_code
_entity_poly.pdbx_strand_id
1 'polypeptide(L)'
;MRTKVYICIILFYSFIEHNAQTIWEKKIDSLALISRDKADKVLKQFDEFNTSKILYSLEDKYYYLIIQDIPYNKEYYIELDDMGNIKKVHPMILINIKNRKQQKQYSKLLSEAGNIFDSNKYHKGFITKISDAKLILGIPSYFVFKDRDDKRYGEYRLPSITLPLPINSSLWAYLIRRLSDEIKQ
;
A
#
# COMPACT_ATOMS: atom_id res chain seq x y z
N MET A 1 -36.84 23.27 -32.53
CA MET A 1 -35.95 22.18 -32.99
C MET A 1 -34.58 22.22 -32.31
N ARG A 2 -33.89 23.37 -32.28
CA ARG A 2 -32.55 23.52 -31.66
C ARG A 2 -32.47 23.08 -30.17
N THR A 3 -33.43 23.45 -29.32
CA THR A 3 -33.42 23.09 -27.89
C THR A 3 -33.48 21.58 -27.63
N LYS A 4 -34.24 20.82 -28.44
CA LYS A 4 -34.32 19.35 -28.34
C LYS A 4 -32.98 18.70 -28.72
N VAL A 5 -32.27 19.26 -29.70
CA VAL A 5 -30.93 18.80 -30.11
C VAL A 5 -29.90 19.04 -29.00
N TYR A 6 -29.92 20.20 -28.33
CA TYR A 6 -29.01 20.47 -27.20
C TYR A 6 -29.24 19.53 -26.01
N ILE A 7 -30.51 19.24 -25.68
CA ILE A 7 -30.84 18.27 -24.62
C ILE A 7 -30.34 16.88 -24.99
N CYS A 8 -30.54 16.43 -26.24
CA CYS A 8 -30.01 15.15 -26.69
C CYS A 8 -28.48 15.09 -26.61
N ILE A 9 -27.78 16.16 -26.98
CA ILE A 9 -26.32 16.24 -26.91
C ILE A 9 -25.84 16.14 -25.45
N ILE A 10 -26.44 16.91 -24.53
CA ILE A 10 -26.07 16.89 -23.10
C ILE A 10 -26.27 15.49 -22.50
N LEU A 11 -27.42 14.85 -22.78
CA LEU A 11 -27.69 13.49 -22.32
C LEU A 11 -26.70 12.47 -22.89
N PHE A 12 -26.28 12.65 -24.15
CA PHE A 12 -25.27 11.79 -24.78
C PHE A 12 -23.90 11.94 -24.12
N TYR A 13 -23.48 13.17 -23.82
CA TYR A 13 -22.22 13.44 -23.10
C TYR A 13 -22.26 12.84 -21.69
N SER A 14 -23.34 13.05 -20.92
CA SER A 14 -23.48 12.46 -19.59
C SER A 14 -23.46 10.93 -19.62
N PHE A 15 -24.04 10.31 -20.65
CA PHE A 15 -24.02 8.85 -20.83
C PHE A 15 -22.60 8.34 -21.17
N ILE A 16 -21.87 9.03 -22.03
CA ILE A 16 -20.47 8.68 -22.36
C ILE A 16 -19.57 8.81 -21.13
N GLU A 17 -19.70 9.91 -20.37
CA GLU A 17 -18.93 10.14 -19.14
C GLU A 17 -19.21 9.06 -18.09
N HIS A 18 -20.48 8.71 -17.87
CA HIS A 18 -20.85 7.67 -16.92
C HIS A 18 -20.30 6.30 -17.30
N ASN A 19 -20.38 5.93 -18.59
CA ASN A 19 -19.82 4.67 -19.08
C ASN A 19 -18.29 4.63 -18.97
N ALA A 20 -17.62 5.72 -19.30
CA ALA A 20 -16.18 5.84 -19.15
C ALA A 20 -15.78 5.65 -17.67
N GLN A 21 -16.45 6.36 -16.76
CA GLN A 21 -16.20 6.23 -15.32
C GLN A 21 -16.38 4.78 -14.83
N THR A 22 -17.44 4.10 -15.27
CA THR A 22 -17.71 2.70 -14.91
C THR A 22 -16.61 1.75 -15.40
N ILE A 23 -16.09 1.96 -16.62
CA ILE A 23 -14.99 1.16 -17.17
C ILE A 23 -13.69 1.39 -16.38
N TRP A 24 -13.41 2.65 -16.03
CA TRP A 24 -12.24 3.00 -15.22
C TRP A 24 -12.31 2.39 -13.81
N GLU A 25 -13.47 2.41 -13.17
CA GLU A 25 -13.69 1.80 -11.85
C GLU A 25 -13.44 0.28 -11.89
N LYS A 26 -14.01 -0.43 -12.88
CA LYS A 26 -13.76 -1.87 -13.07
C LYS A 26 -12.27 -2.18 -13.27
N LYS A 27 -11.56 -1.33 -14.02
CA LYS A 27 -10.11 -1.49 -14.24
C LYS A 27 -9.33 -1.27 -12.95
N ILE A 28 -9.67 -0.25 -12.18
CA ILE A 28 -9.03 0.03 -10.88
C ILE A 28 -9.23 -1.15 -9.93
N ASP A 29 -10.45 -1.68 -9.84
CA ASP A 29 -10.77 -2.83 -8.99
C ASP A 29 -10.03 -4.09 -9.44
N SER A 30 -9.96 -4.34 -10.76
CA SER A 30 -9.17 -5.44 -11.31
C SER A 30 -7.69 -5.33 -10.95
N LEU A 31 -7.10 -4.14 -11.08
CA LEU A 31 -5.72 -3.91 -10.68
C LEU A 31 -5.53 -4.02 -9.16
N ALA A 32 -6.54 -3.68 -8.36
CA ALA A 32 -6.56 -3.85 -6.91
C ALA A 32 -6.52 -5.31 -6.49
N LEU A 33 -7.26 -6.17 -7.19
CA LEU A 33 -7.19 -7.60 -6.98
C LEU A 33 -5.81 -8.17 -7.36
N ILE A 34 -5.20 -7.70 -8.46
CA ILE A 34 -3.84 -8.12 -8.84
C ILE A 34 -2.82 -7.74 -7.76
N SER A 35 -2.86 -6.51 -7.23
CA SER A 35 -1.99 -6.09 -6.13
C SER A 35 -2.16 -6.96 -4.89
N ARG A 36 -3.42 -7.27 -4.55
CA ARG A 36 -3.77 -8.14 -3.42
C ARG A 36 -3.23 -9.57 -3.61
N ASP A 37 -3.42 -10.16 -4.78
CA ASP A 37 -2.97 -11.52 -5.07
C ASP A 37 -1.44 -11.64 -5.01
N LYS A 38 -0.73 -10.64 -5.52
CA LYS A 38 0.74 -10.58 -5.43
C LYS A 38 1.20 -10.39 -3.98
N ALA A 39 0.54 -9.51 -3.22
CA ALA A 39 0.79 -9.35 -1.79
C ALA A 39 0.58 -10.65 -1.01
N ASP A 40 -0.46 -11.41 -1.34
CA ASP A 40 -0.71 -12.72 -0.73
C ASP A 40 0.35 -13.75 -1.08
N LYS A 41 0.84 -13.76 -2.33
CA LYS A 41 1.97 -14.61 -2.73
C LYS A 41 3.23 -14.30 -1.91
N VAL A 42 3.50 -13.02 -1.65
CA VAL A 42 4.63 -12.59 -0.80
C VAL A 42 4.39 -13.03 0.65
N LEU A 43 3.22 -12.74 1.22
CA LEU A 43 2.91 -13.06 2.62
C LEU A 43 2.97 -14.56 2.91
N LYS A 44 2.54 -15.40 1.96
CA LYS A 44 2.57 -16.86 2.07
C LYS A 44 3.96 -17.44 2.35
N GLN A 45 5.03 -16.77 1.93
CA GLN A 45 6.39 -17.20 2.24
C GLN A 45 6.74 -17.07 3.72
N PHE A 46 5.97 -16.29 4.47
CA PHE A 46 6.18 -15.96 5.87
C PHE A 46 5.06 -16.51 6.76
N ASP A 47 4.26 -17.46 6.25
CA ASP A 47 3.17 -18.09 7.01
C ASP A 47 3.68 -18.90 8.21
N GLU A 48 4.95 -19.32 8.19
CA GLU A 48 5.61 -19.95 9.35
C GLU A 48 5.59 -19.04 10.60
N PHE A 49 5.59 -17.71 10.39
CA PHE A 49 5.45 -16.74 11.45
C PHE A 49 3.95 -16.58 11.75
N ASN A 50 3.43 -17.37 12.69
CA ASN A 50 2.05 -17.28 13.19
C ASN A 50 1.83 -16.01 14.04
N THR A 51 1.99 -14.85 13.41
CA THR A 51 1.99 -13.52 14.03
C THR A 51 1.49 -12.47 13.05
N SER A 52 1.23 -11.27 13.57
CA SER A 52 0.78 -10.09 12.83
C SER A 52 1.82 -9.60 11.84
N LYS A 53 1.38 -9.14 10.66
CA LYS A 53 2.24 -8.70 9.56
C LYS A 53 1.71 -7.42 8.91
N ILE A 54 2.60 -6.47 8.64
CA ILE A 54 2.31 -5.29 7.83
C ILE A 54 3.11 -5.40 6.54
N LEU A 55 2.42 -5.29 5.41
CA LEU A 55 3.03 -5.28 4.09
C LEU A 55 2.70 -3.96 3.40
N TYR A 56 3.72 -3.33 2.85
CA TYR A 56 3.60 -2.18 1.97
C TYR A 56 4.34 -2.46 0.66
N SER A 57 3.80 -2.03 -0.47
CA SER A 57 4.43 -2.21 -1.76
C SER A 57 4.37 -0.96 -2.64
N LEU A 58 5.30 -0.92 -3.60
CA LEU A 58 5.34 0.00 -4.71
C LEU A 58 5.38 -0.79 -6.02
N GLU A 59 4.57 -0.36 -7.00
CA GLU A 59 4.48 -0.94 -8.35
C GLU A 59 4.17 -2.44 -8.39
N ASP A 60 3.59 -2.99 -7.31
CA ASP A 60 3.39 -4.43 -7.13
C ASP A 60 4.68 -5.25 -7.34
N LYS A 61 5.84 -4.62 -7.16
CA LYS A 61 7.17 -5.16 -7.45
C LYS A 61 8.09 -5.12 -6.24
N TYR A 62 8.14 -3.98 -5.55
CA TYR A 62 8.98 -3.78 -4.38
C TYR A 62 8.12 -3.81 -3.14
N TYR A 63 8.45 -4.68 -2.19
CA TYR A 63 7.69 -4.91 -0.99
C TYR A 63 8.55 -4.68 0.24
N TYR A 64 7.94 -4.09 1.25
CA TYR A 64 8.47 -3.93 2.58
C TYR A 64 7.54 -4.64 3.56
N LEU A 65 8.08 -5.61 4.29
CA LEU A 65 7.34 -6.46 5.22
C LEU A 65 7.87 -6.23 6.64
N ILE A 66 6.96 -5.94 7.58
CA ILE A 66 7.23 -5.92 9.02
C ILE A 66 6.44 -7.07 9.65
N ILE A 67 7.15 -7.98 10.32
CA ILE A 67 6.58 -9.10 11.07
C ILE A 67 6.71 -8.80 12.56
N GLN A 68 5.60 -8.86 13.30
CA GLN A 68 5.57 -8.63 14.74
C GLN A 68 6.37 -9.72 15.46
N ASP A 69 7.40 -9.32 16.20
CA ASP A 69 8.25 -10.23 16.97
C ASP A 69 8.78 -9.54 18.25
N ILE A 70 9.25 -10.32 19.21
CA ILE A 70 9.73 -9.86 20.53
C ILE A 70 11.20 -10.29 20.69
N PRO A 71 12.14 -9.38 21.07
CA PRO A 71 11.92 -8.00 21.51
C PRO A 71 11.80 -6.95 20.39
N TYR A 72 12.11 -7.31 19.15
CA TYR A 72 12.09 -6.38 18.01
C TYR A 72 11.42 -7.02 16.81
N ASN A 73 10.66 -6.24 16.06
CA ASN A 73 10.03 -6.68 14.81
C ASN A 73 11.10 -7.12 13.79
N LYS A 74 10.78 -8.16 13.01
CA LYS A 74 11.57 -8.55 11.85
C LYS A 74 11.11 -7.75 10.63
N GLU A 75 12.07 -7.28 9.85
CA GLU A 75 11.81 -6.45 8.67
C GLU A 75 12.48 -7.05 7.44
N TYR A 76 11.79 -7.05 6.30
CA TYR A 76 12.29 -7.63 5.06
C TYR A 76 12.01 -6.71 3.88
N TYR A 77 12.97 -6.66 2.97
CA TYR A 77 12.77 -6.19 1.61
C TYR A 77 12.56 -7.40 0.71
N ILE A 78 11.54 -7.32 -0.14
CA ILE A 78 11.24 -8.34 -1.14
C ILE A 78 11.07 -7.66 -2.50
N GLU A 79 11.72 -8.20 -3.53
CA GLU A 79 11.59 -7.77 -4.92
C GLU A 79 11.00 -8.92 -5.74
N LEU A 80 10.00 -8.61 -6.56
CA LEU A 80 9.47 -9.52 -7.55
C LEU A 80 10.10 -9.28 -8.93
N ASP A 81 10.23 -10.34 -9.72
CA ASP A 81 10.49 -10.23 -11.14
C ASP A 81 9.23 -9.80 -11.91
N ASP A 82 9.36 -9.59 -13.21
CA ASP A 82 8.27 -9.12 -14.06
C ASP A 82 7.17 -10.21 -14.26
N MET A 83 7.47 -11.47 -13.92
CA MET A 83 6.50 -12.57 -13.88
C MET A 83 5.78 -12.68 -12.53
N GLY A 84 6.14 -11.82 -11.56
CA GLY A 84 5.59 -11.84 -10.20
C GLY A 84 6.15 -12.94 -9.31
N ASN A 85 7.29 -13.55 -9.66
CA ASN A 85 8.02 -14.46 -8.78
C ASN A 85 8.99 -13.69 -7.90
N ILE A 86 9.33 -14.28 -6.76
CA ILE A 86 10.27 -13.66 -5.83
C ILE A 86 11.66 -13.75 -6.43
N LYS A 87 12.23 -12.58 -6.73
CA LYS A 87 13.58 -12.42 -7.26
C LYS A 87 14.59 -12.25 -6.15
N LYS A 88 14.25 -11.48 -5.12
CA LYS A 88 15.15 -11.15 -4.00
C LYS A 88 14.36 -11.07 -2.71
N VAL A 89 14.90 -11.66 -1.65
CA VAL A 89 14.46 -11.45 -0.26
C VAL A 89 15.72 -11.21 0.56
N HIS A 90 15.73 -10.16 1.37
CA HIS A 90 16.74 -10.06 2.41
C HIS A 90 16.23 -9.37 3.67
N PRO A 91 16.72 -9.77 4.84
CA PRO A 91 16.40 -9.11 6.09
C PRO A 91 16.98 -7.70 6.08
N MET A 92 16.19 -6.76 6.57
CA MET A 92 16.61 -5.37 6.73
C MET A 92 17.20 -5.21 8.11
N ILE A 93 18.48 -5.53 8.20
CA ILE A 93 19.24 -5.48 9.44
C ILE A 93 19.42 -4.02 9.85
N LEU A 94 18.80 -3.62 10.96
CA LEU A 94 18.96 -2.31 11.60
C LEU A 94 20.43 -1.96 11.95
N ILE A 95 21.31 -2.96 12.00
CA ILE A 95 22.66 -2.90 12.56
C ILE A 95 23.69 -2.35 11.54
N ASN A 96 23.40 -2.30 10.24
CA ASN A 96 24.40 -1.97 9.21
C ASN A 96 24.10 -0.72 8.37
N ILE A 97 23.21 0.16 8.83
CA ILE A 97 22.96 1.43 8.15
C ILE A 97 24.14 2.36 8.40
N LYS A 98 24.85 2.71 7.32
CA LYS A 98 26.05 3.58 7.27
C LYS A 98 25.91 4.96 7.95
N ASN A 99 24.76 5.29 8.54
CA ASN A 99 24.47 6.59 9.13
C ASN A 99 23.58 6.50 10.39
N ARG A 100 24.17 6.67 11.58
CA ARG A 100 23.45 6.73 12.88
C ARG A 100 22.28 7.72 12.89
N LYS A 101 22.36 8.80 12.09
CA LYS A 101 21.30 9.82 12.00
C LYS A 101 20.03 9.26 11.36
N GLN A 102 20.17 8.46 10.32
CA GLN A 102 19.06 7.86 9.59
C GLN A 102 18.33 6.83 10.46
N GLN A 103 19.07 5.99 11.18
CA GLN A 103 18.49 5.06 12.15
C GLN A 103 17.69 5.78 13.24
N LYS A 104 18.20 6.87 13.80
CA LYS A 104 17.45 7.68 14.79
C LYS A 104 16.15 8.23 14.20
N GLN A 105 16.14 8.64 12.94
CA GLN A 105 14.93 9.12 12.26
C GLN A 105 13.90 8.00 12.09
N TYR A 106 14.34 6.81 11.68
CA TYR A 106 13.50 5.63 11.55
C TYR A 106 12.87 5.19 12.88
N SER A 107 13.69 5.10 13.94
CA SER A 107 13.20 4.78 15.28
C SER A 107 12.21 5.83 15.78
N LYS A 108 12.45 7.12 15.49
CA LYS A 108 11.51 8.21 15.81
C LYS A 108 10.18 8.04 15.09
N LEU A 109 10.19 7.77 13.77
CA LEU A 109 8.96 7.57 12.99
C LEU A 109 8.12 6.38 13.50
N LEU A 110 8.76 5.24 13.79
CA LEU A 110 8.05 4.10 14.38
C LEU A 110 7.49 4.42 15.77
N SER A 111 8.25 5.13 16.61
CA SER A 111 7.79 5.55 17.92
C SER A 111 6.57 6.48 17.84
N GLU A 112 6.56 7.42 16.89
CA GLU A 112 5.45 8.35 16.67
C GLU A 112 4.21 7.66 16.08
N ALA A 113 4.40 6.58 15.30
CA ALA A 113 3.30 5.75 14.83
C ALA A 113 2.61 4.97 15.98
N GLY A 114 3.30 4.80 17.11
CA GLY A 114 2.84 4.04 18.27
C GLY A 114 2.73 2.55 17.96
N ASN A 115 1.79 1.85 18.60
CA ASN A 115 1.53 0.44 18.27
C ASN A 115 0.95 0.32 16.86
N ILE A 116 1.76 -0.12 15.89
CA ILE A 116 1.38 -0.31 14.49
C ILE A 116 0.59 -1.61 14.27
N PHE A 117 0.57 -2.54 15.22
CA PHE A 117 -0.20 -3.79 15.14
C PHE A 117 -1.54 -3.69 15.90
N ASP A 118 -2.01 -2.47 16.20
CA ASP A 118 -3.32 -2.23 16.78
C ASP A 118 -4.37 -2.08 15.67
N SER A 119 -5.21 -3.09 15.49
CA SER A 119 -6.23 -3.16 14.45
C SER A 119 -7.28 -2.05 14.54
N ASN A 120 -7.48 -1.46 15.72
CA ASN A 120 -8.45 -0.37 15.91
C ASN A 120 -8.02 0.95 15.25
N LYS A 121 -6.73 1.08 14.90
CA LYS A 121 -6.18 2.28 14.24
C LYS A 121 -6.40 2.31 12.74
N TYR A 122 -6.97 1.24 12.17
CA TYR A 122 -7.09 1.06 10.74
C TYR A 122 -8.56 1.01 10.33
N HIS A 123 -8.85 1.54 9.14
CA HIS A 123 -10.17 1.39 8.55
C HIS A 123 -10.45 -0.09 8.22
N LYS A 124 -11.73 -0.42 8.08
CA LYS A 124 -12.19 -1.73 7.61
C LYS A 124 -12.52 -1.66 6.12
N GLY A 125 -12.34 -2.76 5.40
CA GLY A 125 -12.59 -2.84 3.96
C GLY A 125 -11.40 -2.41 3.10
N PHE A 126 -11.54 -2.61 1.79
CA PHE A 126 -10.51 -2.36 0.79
C PHE A 126 -10.74 -1.02 0.11
N ILE A 127 -9.81 -0.07 0.25
CA ILE A 127 -9.90 1.24 -0.37
C ILE A 127 -9.12 1.27 -1.69
N THR A 128 -9.82 1.58 -2.78
CA THR A 128 -9.21 1.80 -4.12
C THR A 128 -9.32 3.25 -4.59
N LYS A 129 -10.06 4.08 -3.85
CA LYS A 129 -10.30 5.51 -4.14
C LYS A 129 -10.62 6.27 -2.86
N ILE A 130 -10.17 7.52 -2.77
CA ILE A 130 -10.59 8.48 -1.75
C ILE A 130 -11.33 9.61 -2.48
N SER A 131 -12.65 9.70 -2.26
CA SER A 131 -13.53 10.60 -3.04
C SER A 131 -13.23 12.09 -2.80
N ASP A 132 -12.72 12.44 -1.63
CA ASP A 132 -12.35 13.79 -1.20
C ASP A 132 -10.83 14.02 -1.21
N ALA A 133 -10.10 13.25 -2.03
CA ALA A 133 -8.66 13.36 -2.12
C ALA A 133 -8.22 14.76 -2.55
N LYS A 134 -7.38 15.40 -1.73
CA LYS A 134 -6.82 16.73 -1.99
C LYS A 134 -5.58 16.68 -2.87
N LEU A 135 -4.87 15.57 -2.84
CA LEU A 135 -3.64 15.35 -3.59
C LEU A 135 -3.51 13.86 -3.92
N ILE A 136 -3.20 13.56 -5.17
CA ILE A 136 -2.90 12.22 -5.65
C ILE A 136 -1.66 12.31 -6.53
N LEU A 137 -0.55 11.71 -6.10
CA LEU A 137 0.73 11.70 -6.79
C LEU A 137 1.48 10.37 -6.55
N GLY A 138 2.49 10.13 -7.38
CA GLY A 138 3.41 9.00 -7.23
C GLY A 138 2.97 7.76 -8.00
N ILE A 139 3.65 6.66 -7.70
CA ILE A 139 3.46 5.36 -8.33
C ILE A 139 2.41 4.54 -7.56
N PRO A 140 1.79 3.52 -8.17
CA PRO A 140 0.85 2.64 -7.47
C PRO A 140 1.49 2.05 -6.21
N SER A 141 0.74 2.09 -5.11
CA SER A 141 1.13 1.47 -3.85
C SER A 141 0.02 0.60 -3.31
N TYR A 142 0.39 -0.41 -2.53
CA TYR A 142 -0.55 -1.27 -1.83
C TYR A 142 -0.11 -1.43 -0.37
N PHE A 143 -1.08 -1.48 0.53
CA PHE A 143 -0.84 -1.70 1.95
C PHE A 143 -1.83 -2.71 2.50
N VAL A 144 -1.38 -3.56 3.42
CA VAL A 144 -2.26 -4.39 4.24
C VAL A 144 -1.61 -4.66 5.59
N PHE A 145 -2.41 -4.57 6.66
CA PHE A 145 -2.11 -5.19 7.93
C PHE A 145 -2.92 -6.50 8.03
N LYS A 146 -2.24 -7.63 8.22
CA LYS A 146 -2.85 -8.91 8.61
C LYS A 146 -2.56 -9.21 10.08
N ASP A 147 -3.59 -9.51 10.86
CA ASP A 147 -3.41 -10.02 12.22
C ASP A 147 -3.01 -11.51 12.21
N ARG A 148 -2.98 -12.13 13.40
CA ARG A 148 -2.63 -13.56 13.54
C ARG A 148 -3.68 -14.51 12.96
N ASP A 149 -4.90 -14.04 12.76
CA ASP A 149 -6.01 -14.81 12.19
C ASP A 149 -6.17 -14.54 10.68
N ASP A 150 -5.17 -13.93 10.04
CA ASP A 150 -5.19 -13.46 8.65
C ASP A 150 -6.29 -12.44 8.32
N LYS A 151 -6.89 -11.81 9.33
CA LYS A 151 -7.87 -10.74 9.12
C LYS A 151 -7.14 -9.49 8.65
N ARG A 152 -7.75 -8.81 7.67
CA ARG A 152 -7.17 -7.63 7.00
C ARG A 152 -7.68 -6.33 7.59
N TYR A 153 -6.76 -5.40 7.74
CA TYR A 153 -7.01 -4.07 8.27
C TYR A 153 -6.27 -3.03 7.43
N GLY A 154 -6.90 -1.86 7.25
CA GLY A 154 -6.29 -0.71 6.61
C GLY A 154 -5.94 -0.91 5.15
N GLU A 155 -6.52 -1.92 4.50
CA GLU A 155 -6.09 -2.37 3.19
C GLU A 155 -6.43 -1.36 2.09
N TYR A 156 -5.44 -0.95 1.31
CA TYR A 156 -5.67 -0.02 0.22
C TYR A 156 -4.76 -0.26 -0.98
N ARG A 157 -5.23 0.15 -2.16
CA ARG A 157 -4.44 0.36 -3.37
C ARG A 157 -4.65 1.78 -3.87
N LEU A 158 -3.65 2.62 -3.67
CA LEU A 158 -3.70 4.03 -4.01
C LEU A 158 -2.32 4.48 -4.53
N PRO A 159 -2.21 5.59 -5.27
CA PRO A 159 -0.92 6.21 -5.53
C PRO A 159 -0.18 6.52 -4.22
N SER A 160 1.14 6.36 -4.24
CA SER A 160 1.98 6.36 -3.04
C SER A 160 1.91 7.63 -2.21
N ILE A 161 1.47 8.74 -2.82
CA ILE A 161 1.12 9.99 -2.15
C ILE A 161 -0.36 10.27 -2.41
N THR A 162 -1.22 9.92 -1.46
CA THR A 162 -2.65 10.26 -1.48
C THR A 162 -3.01 10.98 -0.19
N LEU A 163 -3.61 12.18 -0.27
CA LEU A 163 -4.04 12.95 0.90
C LEU A 163 -5.57 13.07 0.95
N PRO A 164 -6.23 12.80 2.10
CA PRO A 164 -5.65 12.38 3.37
C PRO A 164 -4.99 10.99 3.30
N LEU A 165 -3.98 10.77 4.16
CA LEU A 165 -3.30 9.47 4.22
C LEU A 165 -4.27 8.42 4.81
N PRO A 166 -4.37 7.23 4.21
CA PRO A 166 -5.25 6.16 4.69
C PRO A 166 -4.76 5.50 5.99
N ILE A 167 -3.50 5.74 6.36
CA ILE A 167 -2.84 5.22 7.56
C ILE A 167 -2.09 6.35 8.29
N ASN A 168 -1.61 6.06 9.50
CA ASN A 168 -0.80 6.99 10.29
C ASN A 168 0.37 7.58 9.46
N SER A 169 0.55 8.90 9.53
CA SER A 169 1.54 9.62 8.71
C SER A 169 2.97 9.22 9.01
N SER A 170 3.31 8.94 10.27
CA SER A 170 4.66 8.51 10.66
C SER A 170 4.93 7.09 10.21
N LEU A 171 3.93 6.19 10.24
CA LEU A 171 4.03 4.86 9.64
C LEU A 171 4.20 4.94 8.12
N TRP A 172 3.38 5.72 7.43
CA TRP A 172 3.54 5.91 5.97
C TRP A 172 4.94 6.44 5.61
N ALA A 173 5.40 7.47 6.33
CA ALA A 173 6.73 8.05 6.13
C ALA A 173 7.85 7.05 6.42
N TYR A 174 7.66 6.17 7.41
CA TYR A 174 8.60 5.09 7.70
C TYR A 174 8.69 4.11 6.52
N LEU A 175 7.55 3.56 6.09
CA LEU A 175 7.45 2.55 5.04
C LEU A 175 8.05 3.05 3.71
N ILE A 176 7.65 4.26 3.27
CA ILE A 176 8.11 4.80 1.99
C ILE A 176 9.62 5.08 2.00
N ARG A 177 10.17 5.58 3.12
CA ARG A 177 11.61 5.87 3.21
C ARG A 177 12.42 4.59 3.24
N ARG A 178 12.04 3.61 4.06
CA ARG A 178 12.74 2.32 4.13
C ARG A 178 12.75 1.62 2.80
N LEU A 179 11.62 1.57 2.11
CA LEU A 179 11.54 0.93 0.79
C LEU A 179 12.34 1.70 -0.26
N SER A 180 12.27 3.04 -0.27
CA SER A 180 13.04 3.88 -1.21
C SER A 180 14.56 3.75 -1.03
N ASP A 181 15.02 3.59 0.20
CA ASP A 181 16.45 3.47 0.50
C ASP A 181 17.02 2.10 0.10
N GLU A 182 16.20 1.05 0.00
CA GLU A 182 16.62 -0.23 -0.57
C GLU A 182 16.58 -0.27 -2.09
N ILE A 183 15.58 0.36 -2.72
CA ILE A 183 15.48 0.41 -4.19
C ILE A 183 16.68 1.15 -4.81
N LYS A 184 17.27 2.10 -4.08
CA LYS A 184 18.45 2.87 -4.53
C LYS A 184 19.80 2.14 -4.37
N GLN A 185 19.85 1.05 -3.62
CA GLN A 185 21.07 0.28 -3.36
C GLN A 185 21.37 -0.68 -4.51
#